data_AF-A0A6G2QZX4-F1
#
_entry.id   AF-A0A6G2QZX4-F1
#
_cell.length_a   1.000
_cell.length_b   1.000
_cell.length_c   1.000
_cell.angle_alpha   90.00
_cell.angle_beta   90.00
_cell.angle_gamma   90.00
#
_symmetry.space_group_name_H-M   'P 1'
#
loop_
_entity.id
_entity.type
_entity.pdbx_description
1 polymer ?
#
loop_
_entity_poly.entity_id
_entity_poly.type
_entity_poly.pdbx_seq_one_letter_code
_entity_poly.pdbx_strand_id
1 'polypeptide(L)'
;MTSEPRTTPFRMPEHLFAELAAGGGSAQAVAFLEQGERARRLLLLRTLLDRLAAVPTALTPAAEAWHVVKEAARRAPAPVERLLLAPTTGAWIAHLLRRVHGTATGPHLWAEAGRLNALAVAAALHAGTETVLRVPLHDGALSLPGLGLARLPGAAAGVTAGTAHTRAGELTLIGPARDRGTARLTCRPATAPVGAAPSAADAVWLPLRTLTHTTPSGPVAIPLEDLDPYRDLDDPLPPARLDDDEAAAWQRQFDAAVAILTTGDGPGPGRLDPAMIRSVVPWARTSLLPPPPPEVRVSASSGDAYGAMVIARPASPLALAEALVHEFQHSKLAALIHLFPLLEDDRAERYYAPWRPDPRHLTGLLHGAYAFTGVAGFWRDRLSDPEHAGTAAYHFALRRTQSRLVVRTLLTSGRLTAPGRALVGGLARTLDGWLREPVAPSALARARTAAALHRTEWRLRNVVRPSGAPAGHLVPPGPGADTVPLRPDRTPWPDRRTHAFAVRPADPRTPDEHLAAGDPAAALAGYAEGLAREPGEPHLLAGWIVARAALDPGPAGRRLLARPERVAPPAAG
;
A
#
# COMPACT_ATOMS: atom_id res chain seq x y z
N MET A 1 -6.13 37.13 32.02
CA MET A 1 -5.68 36.95 30.61
C MET A 1 -4.21 36.58 30.63
N THR A 2 -3.90 35.34 30.97
CA THR A 2 -2.55 34.79 30.87
C THR A 2 -2.37 34.32 29.44
N SER A 3 -1.50 34.99 28.69
CA SER A 3 -1.10 34.59 27.35
C SER A 3 -0.42 33.23 27.42
N GLU A 4 -1.17 32.15 27.16
CA GLU A 4 -0.59 30.88 26.78
C GLU A 4 0.40 31.15 25.63
N PRO A 5 1.61 30.58 25.65
CA PRO A 5 2.54 30.73 24.55
C PRO A 5 1.83 30.17 23.31
N ARG A 6 1.55 31.05 22.33
CA ARG A 6 1.09 30.64 21.00
C ARG A 6 2.02 29.54 20.53
N THR A 7 1.50 28.32 20.44
CA THR A 7 2.25 27.19 19.88
C THR A 7 2.77 27.63 18.52
N THR A 8 4.08 27.59 18.34
CA THR A 8 4.71 27.90 17.06
C THR A 8 4.01 27.09 15.97
N PRO A 9 3.57 27.72 14.87
CA PRO A 9 2.84 27.03 13.83
C PRO A 9 3.66 25.85 13.32
N PHE A 10 3.02 24.69 13.18
CA PHE A 10 3.63 23.48 12.63
C PHE A 10 4.07 23.77 11.19
N ARG A 11 5.38 23.93 10.96
CA ARG A 11 5.97 24.33 9.67
C ARG A 11 7.06 23.35 9.27
N MET A 12 6.93 22.79 8.08
CA MET A 12 7.96 21.92 7.51
C MET A 12 9.16 22.75 7.06
N PRO A 13 10.38 22.43 7.51
CA PRO A 13 11.60 23.01 6.96
C PRO A 13 11.71 22.72 5.45
N GLU A 14 12.10 23.72 4.66
CA GLU A 14 12.18 23.62 3.20
C GLU A 14 13.08 22.48 2.72
N HIS A 15 14.20 22.24 3.42
CA HIS A 15 15.14 21.17 3.06
C HIS A 15 14.51 19.77 3.22
N LEU A 16 13.68 19.54 4.25
CA LEU A 16 12.98 18.27 4.42
C LEU A 16 11.92 18.09 3.33
N PHE A 17 11.21 19.15 2.96
CA PHE A 17 10.24 19.08 1.86
C PHE A 17 10.96 18.79 0.53
N ALA A 18 12.08 19.47 0.25
CA ALA A 18 12.88 19.25 -0.95
C ALA A 18 13.42 17.82 -1.02
N GLU A 19 13.82 17.24 0.11
CA GLU A 19 14.25 15.85 0.20
C GLU A 19 13.13 14.87 -0.16
N LEU A 20 11.94 15.04 0.44
CA LEU A 20 10.77 14.21 0.09
C LEU A 20 10.36 14.43 -1.37
N ALA A 21 10.44 15.66 -1.88
CA ALA A 21 10.19 15.97 -3.29
C ALA A 21 11.17 15.27 -4.24
N ALA A 22 12.38 14.95 -3.79
CA ALA A 22 13.31 14.12 -4.56
C ALA A 22 12.98 12.61 -4.50
N GLY A 23 11.97 12.21 -3.73
CA GLY A 23 11.61 10.82 -3.42
C GLY A 23 12.31 10.26 -2.18
N GLY A 24 13.19 11.03 -1.54
CA GLY A 24 13.98 10.68 -0.36
C GLY A 24 13.13 10.56 0.91
N GLY A 25 13.77 10.57 2.08
CA GLY A 25 13.09 10.31 3.35
C GLY A 25 14.05 9.91 4.47
N SER A 26 14.92 10.83 4.85
CA SER A 26 15.81 10.74 5.99
C SER A 26 15.01 10.52 7.27
N ALA A 27 15.68 10.00 8.31
CA ALA A 27 15.06 9.83 9.62
C ALA A 27 14.44 11.14 10.13
N GLN A 28 15.06 12.29 9.85
CA GLN A 28 14.52 13.60 10.22
C GLN A 28 13.25 13.96 9.44
N ALA A 29 13.23 13.73 8.12
CA ALA A 29 12.04 13.98 7.31
C ALA A 29 10.87 13.08 7.73
N VAL A 30 11.14 11.79 7.98
CA VAL A 30 10.13 10.82 8.44
C VAL A 30 9.62 11.19 9.84
N ALA A 31 10.50 11.53 10.78
CA ALA A 31 10.09 11.98 12.11
C ALA A 31 9.19 13.23 12.05
N PHE A 32 9.45 14.14 11.11
CA PHE A 32 8.57 15.30 10.89
C PHE A 32 7.18 14.87 10.39
N LEU A 33 7.10 13.93 9.45
CA LEU A 33 5.82 13.37 9.00
C LEU A 33 5.06 12.70 10.15
N GLU A 34 5.76 11.93 11.00
CA GLU A 34 5.17 11.30 12.18
C GLU A 34 4.61 12.32 13.19
N GLN A 35 5.30 13.45 13.37
CA GLN A 35 4.79 14.55 14.18
C GLN A 35 3.50 15.15 13.59
N GLY A 36 3.42 15.26 12.26
CA GLY A 36 2.23 15.69 11.54
C GLY A 36 1.07 14.71 11.73
N GLU A 37 1.33 13.42 11.54
CA GLU A 37 0.35 12.35 11.75
C GLU A 37 -0.14 12.31 13.20
N ARG A 38 0.74 12.54 14.17
CA ARG A 38 0.37 12.69 15.57
C ARG A 38 -0.61 13.84 15.80
N ALA A 39 -0.30 15.03 15.28
CA ALA A 39 -1.16 16.19 15.42
C ALA A 39 -2.54 15.93 14.78
N ARG A 40 -2.56 15.36 13.57
CA ARG A 40 -3.78 14.94 12.89
C ARG A 40 -4.57 13.93 13.71
N ARG A 41 -3.91 12.89 14.24
CA ARG A 41 -4.55 11.82 15.03
C ARG A 41 -5.28 12.38 16.24
N LEU A 42 -4.66 13.30 16.97
CA LEU A 42 -5.28 13.94 18.14
C LEU A 42 -6.48 14.82 17.77
N LEU A 43 -6.42 15.53 16.63
CA LEU A 43 -7.56 16.32 16.14
C LEU A 43 -8.74 15.44 15.71
N LEU A 44 -8.47 14.35 14.99
CA LEU A 44 -9.51 13.40 14.58
C LEU A 44 -10.13 12.70 15.80
N LEU A 45 -9.30 12.30 16.77
CA LEU A 45 -9.76 11.69 18.01
C LEU A 45 -10.60 12.67 18.84
N ARG A 46 -10.18 13.94 18.95
CA ARG A 46 -10.98 14.97 19.62
C ARG A 46 -12.36 15.12 18.97
N THR A 47 -12.37 15.25 17.64
CA THR A 47 -13.61 15.37 16.86
C THR A 47 -14.51 14.16 17.09
N LEU A 48 -13.93 12.96 17.12
CA LEU A 48 -14.66 11.72 17.38
C LEU A 48 -15.24 11.69 18.80
N LEU A 49 -14.46 12.03 19.83
CA LEU A 49 -14.91 12.05 21.22
C LEU A 49 -16.12 12.97 21.42
N ASP A 50 -16.13 14.14 20.78
CA ASP A 50 -17.26 15.07 20.83
C ASP A 50 -18.53 14.47 20.21
N ARG A 51 -18.40 13.62 19.18
CA ARG A 51 -19.53 12.88 18.58
C ARG A 51 -19.98 11.70 19.42
N LEU A 52 -19.05 10.99 20.05
CA LEU A 52 -19.35 9.82 20.87
C LEU A 52 -20.07 10.16 22.17
N ALA A 53 -19.96 11.39 22.68
CA ALA A 53 -20.67 11.83 23.87
C ALA A 53 -22.20 11.69 23.75
N ALA A 54 -22.75 11.74 22.54
CA ALA A 54 -24.19 11.62 22.28
C ALA A 54 -24.65 10.20 21.92
N VAL A 55 -23.74 9.21 21.80
CA VAL A 55 -24.08 7.85 21.38
C VAL A 55 -24.55 7.04 22.59
N PRO A 56 -25.81 6.56 22.63
CA PRO A 56 -26.28 5.66 23.67
C PRO A 56 -25.46 4.37 23.66
N THR A 57 -24.98 3.95 24.83
CA THR A 57 -24.11 2.77 24.92
C THR A 57 -24.35 1.99 26.22
N ALA A 58 -24.20 0.67 26.14
CA ALA A 58 -24.15 -0.21 27.31
C ALA A 58 -22.72 -0.35 27.87
N LEU A 59 -21.75 0.37 27.32
CA LEU A 59 -20.33 0.32 27.68
C LEU A 59 -19.95 1.48 28.59
N THR A 60 -18.68 1.57 28.98
CA THR A 60 -18.20 2.74 29.70
C THR A 60 -18.28 3.97 28.77
N PRO A 61 -18.79 5.12 29.25
CA PRO A 61 -18.88 6.34 28.46
C PRO A 61 -17.52 6.80 27.91
N ALA A 62 -17.52 7.37 26.71
CA ALA A 62 -16.30 7.77 26.02
C ALA A 62 -15.40 8.75 26.83
N ALA A 63 -16.02 9.65 27.60
CA ALA A 63 -15.30 10.60 28.45
C ALA A 63 -14.50 9.91 29.57
N GLU A 64 -15.08 8.88 30.18
CA GLU A 64 -14.44 8.08 31.23
C GLU A 64 -13.33 7.19 30.65
N ALA A 65 -13.59 6.51 29.55
CA ALA A 65 -12.58 5.73 28.84
C ALA A 65 -11.38 6.59 28.41
N TRP A 66 -11.65 7.81 27.91
CA TRP A 66 -10.59 8.76 27.57
C TRP A 66 -9.82 9.26 28.80
N HIS A 67 -10.46 9.38 29.96
CA HIS A 67 -9.77 9.71 31.21
C HIS A 67 -8.73 8.63 31.56
N VAL A 68 -9.07 7.35 31.39
CA VAL A 68 -8.15 6.23 31.59
C VAL A 68 -6.95 6.31 30.64
N VAL A 69 -7.17 6.62 29.35
CA VAL A 69 -6.06 6.81 28.39
C VAL A 69 -5.14 7.95 28.82
N LYS A 70 -5.69 9.07 29.29
CA LYS A 70 -4.88 10.21 29.79
C LYS A 70 -4.06 9.83 31.03
N GLU A 71 -4.64 9.08 31.96
CA GLU A 71 -3.91 8.64 33.14
C GLU A 71 -2.78 7.66 32.78
N ALA A 72 -3.07 6.68 31.92
CA ALA A 72 -2.06 5.78 31.39
C ALA A 72 -0.93 6.56 30.66
N ALA A 73 -1.27 7.60 29.90
CA ALA A 73 -0.28 8.43 29.20
C ALA A 73 0.62 9.23 30.14
N ARG A 74 0.14 9.66 31.31
CA ARG A 74 0.98 10.33 32.33
C ARG A 74 2.02 9.37 32.92
N ARG A 75 1.62 8.12 33.16
CA ARG A 75 2.48 7.10 33.77
C ARG A 75 3.43 6.44 32.78
N ALA A 76 2.96 6.18 31.55
CA ALA A 76 3.72 5.50 30.50
C ALA A 76 3.48 6.20 29.14
N PRO A 77 4.09 7.38 28.91
CA PRO A 77 3.82 8.18 27.71
C PRO A 77 4.19 7.46 26.41
N ALA A 78 5.36 6.82 26.35
CA ALA A 78 5.85 6.22 25.11
C ALA A 78 4.99 5.04 24.61
N PRO A 79 4.58 4.06 25.45
CA PRO A 79 3.64 3.02 25.01
C PRO A 79 2.28 3.55 24.55
N VAL A 80 1.71 4.53 25.27
CA VAL A 80 0.40 5.10 24.91
C VAL A 80 0.49 5.91 23.63
N GLU A 81 1.58 6.65 23.42
CA GLU A 81 1.84 7.35 22.16
C GLU A 81 1.92 6.38 20.98
N ARG A 82 2.64 5.25 21.12
CA ARG A 82 2.67 4.19 20.08
C ARG A 82 1.28 3.61 19.80
N LEU A 83 0.47 3.40 20.83
CA LEU A 83 -0.90 2.91 20.71
C LEU A 83 -1.81 3.90 19.98
N LEU A 84 -1.69 5.19 20.28
CA LEU A 84 -2.46 6.25 19.61
C LEU A 84 -2.05 6.40 18.15
N LEU A 85 -0.76 6.24 17.84
CA LEU A 85 -0.20 6.30 16.49
C LEU A 85 -0.29 4.98 15.71
N ALA A 86 -0.73 3.89 16.34
CA ALA A 86 -0.87 2.60 15.67
C ALA A 86 -1.75 2.72 14.41
N PRO A 87 -1.39 2.08 13.28
CA PRO A 87 -2.16 2.21 12.04
C PRO A 87 -3.64 1.86 12.21
N THR A 88 -3.94 0.78 12.95
CA THR A 88 -5.32 0.30 13.19
C THR A 88 -6.13 1.24 14.08
N THR A 89 -5.48 2.07 14.91
CA THR A 89 -6.16 3.15 15.65
C THR A 89 -6.62 4.26 14.70
N GLY A 90 -5.82 4.57 13.68
CA GLY A 90 -6.13 5.62 12.69
C GLY A 90 -7.25 5.19 11.76
N ALA A 91 -7.16 3.96 11.23
CA ALA A 91 -8.20 3.33 10.44
C ALA A 91 -9.54 3.32 11.17
N TRP A 92 -9.55 2.94 12.46
CA TRP A 92 -10.75 2.98 13.30
C TRP A 92 -11.33 4.39 13.43
N ILE A 93 -10.51 5.39 13.78
CA ILE A 93 -11.01 6.75 13.97
C ILE A 93 -11.63 7.27 12.66
N ALA A 94 -10.97 7.06 11.53
CA ALA A 94 -11.44 7.50 10.23
C ALA A 94 -12.73 6.78 9.81
N HIS A 95 -12.80 5.46 9.98
CA HIS A 95 -14.00 4.66 9.74
C HIS A 95 -15.17 5.15 10.60
N LEU A 96 -14.96 5.29 11.91
CA LEU A 96 -16.01 5.68 12.82
C LEU A 96 -16.48 7.13 12.57
N LEU A 97 -15.58 8.03 12.15
CA LEU A 97 -15.95 9.35 11.65
C LEU A 97 -16.84 9.24 10.40
N ARG A 98 -16.50 8.40 9.41
CA ARG A 98 -17.38 8.15 8.25
C ARG A 98 -18.75 7.61 8.67
N ARG A 99 -18.79 6.69 9.65
CA ARG A 99 -20.03 6.11 10.21
C ARG A 99 -20.93 7.17 10.85
N VAL A 100 -20.39 8.04 11.69
CA VAL A 100 -21.19 9.09 12.34
C VAL A 100 -21.63 10.20 11.38
N HIS A 101 -20.96 10.35 10.23
CA HIS A 101 -21.37 11.26 9.15
C HIS A 101 -22.30 10.60 8.11
N GLY A 102 -22.60 9.30 8.25
CA GLY A 102 -23.51 8.59 7.35
C GLY A 102 -22.91 8.22 5.98
N THR A 103 -21.59 8.25 5.83
CA THR A 103 -20.89 7.92 4.56
C THR A 103 -20.26 6.52 4.58
N ALA A 104 -20.52 5.73 5.62
CA ALA A 104 -20.12 4.34 5.73
C ALA A 104 -21.21 3.54 6.47
N THR A 105 -21.22 2.23 6.25
CA THR A 105 -22.12 1.27 6.92
C THR A 105 -21.33 0.31 7.80
N GLY A 106 -22.01 -0.52 8.58
CA GLY A 106 -21.38 -1.57 9.36
C GLY A 106 -22.24 -1.99 10.56
N PRO A 107 -21.65 -2.68 11.56
CA PRO A 107 -22.38 -3.24 12.70
C PRO A 107 -22.92 -2.14 13.63
N HIS A 108 -23.41 -2.53 14.80
CA HIS A 108 -23.96 -1.60 15.78
C HIS A 108 -22.95 -0.52 16.18
N LEU A 109 -23.31 0.74 15.98
CA LEU A 109 -22.43 1.90 16.21
C LEU A 109 -21.83 1.94 17.63
N TRP A 110 -22.62 1.56 18.65
CA TRP A 110 -22.15 1.53 20.04
C TRP A 110 -20.99 0.54 20.25
N ALA A 111 -20.96 -0.56 19.49
CA ALA A 111 -19.93 -1.59 19.61
C ALA A 111 -18.61 -1.12 18.97
N GLU A 112 -18.67 -0.49 17.79
CA GLU A 112 -17.50 0.11 17.16
C GLU A 112 -16.98 1.33 17.91
N ALA A 113 -17.87 2.17 18.46
CA ALA A 113 -17.50 3.22 19.40
C ALA A 113 -16.86 2.64 20.67
N GLY A 114 -17.29 1.45 21.07
CA GLY A 114 -16.73 0.68 22.17
C GLY A 114 -15.25 0.33 22.04
N ARG A 115 -14.66 0.42 20.84
CA ARG A 115 -13.22 0.26 20.64
C ARG A 115 -12.39 1.28 21.41
N LEU A 116 -12.93 2.45 21.74
CA LEU A 116 -12.29 3.39 22.67
C LEU A 116 -12.06 2.76 24.06
N ASN A 117 -13.00 1.94 24.53
CA ASN A 117 -12.85 1.21 25.80
C ASN A 117 -11.74 0.16 25.69
N ALA A 118 -11.67 -0.58 24.58
CA ALA A 118 -10.58 -1.52 24.34
C ALA A 118 -9.21 -0.83 24.25
N LEU A 119 -9.14 0.34 23.61
CA LEU A 119 -7.94 1.19 23.55
C LEU A 119 -7.52 1.66 24.96
N ALA A 120 -8.48 2.06 25.80
CA ALA A 120 -8.24 2.44 27.19
C ALA A 120 -7.73 1.27 28.04
N VAL A 121 -8.27 0.06 27.85
CA VAL A 121 -7.77 -1.16 28.48
C VAL A 121 -6.32 -1.44 28.06
N ALA A 122 -6.02 -1.39 26.76
CA ALA A 122 -4.65 -1.59 26.26
C ALA A 122 -3.68 -0.55 26.82
N ALA A 123 -4.08 0.73 26.88
CA ALA A 123 -3.29 1.80 27.50
C ALA A 123 -3.02 1.52 28.99
N ALA A 124 -4.04 1.10 29.74
CA ALA A 124 -3.92 0.77 31.16
C ALA A 124 -3.01 -0.44 31.41
N LEU A 125 -3.09 -1.46 30.56
CA LEU A 125 -2.20 -2.63 30.60
C LEU A 125 -0.74 -2.24 30.38
N HIS A 126 -0.46 -1.40 29.37
CA HIS A 126 0.90 -0.89 29.12
C HIS A 126 1.43 -0.01 30.26
N ALA A 127 0.57 0.79 30.88
CA ALA A 127 0.96 1.65 32.00
C ALA A 127 1.01 0.93 33.36
N GLY A 128 0.46 -0.29 33.44
CA GLY A 128 0.28 -1.02 34.69
C GLY A 128 -0.72 -0.38 35.66
N THR A 129 -1.62 0.48 35.17
CA THR A 129 -2.64 1.16 35.99
C THR A 129 -3.83 0.25 36.27
N GLU A 130 -4.54 0.54 37.36
CA GLU A 130 -5.77 -0.16 37.72
C GLU A 130 -6.99 0.54 37.10
N THR A 131 -7.85 -0.21 36.41
CA THR A 131 -9.12 0.30 35.89
C THR A 131 -10.15 -0.80 35.76
N VAL A 132 -11.42 -0.41 35.70
CA VAL A 132 -12.56 -1.28 35.41
C VAL A 132 -13.39 -0.62 34.32
N LEU A 133 -13.48 -1.25 33.15
CA LEU A 133 -14.21 -0.72 32.01
C LEU A 133 -15.19 -1.76 31.46
N ARG A 134 -16.38 -1.30 31.06
CA ARG A 134 -17.29 -2.11 30.24
C ARG A 134 -16.83 -2.02 28.79
N VAL A 135 -16.63 -3.19 28.17
CA VAL A 135 -15.99 -3.33 26.85
C VAL A 135 -16.88 -4.11 25.88
N PRO A 136 -16.78 -3.87 24.55
CA PRO A 136 -17.48 -4.68 23.58
C PRO A 136 -16.83 -6.06 23.48
N LEU A 137 -17.65 -7.10 23.40
CA LEU A 137 -17.24 -8.46 23.09
C LEU A 137 -17.88 -8.88 21.76
N HIS A 138 -17.08 -9.44 20.87
CA HIS A 138 -17.55 -10.04 19.61
C HIS A 138 -17.32 -11.54 19.71
N ASP A 139 -18.40 -12.32 19.76
CA ASP A 139 -18.35 -13.77 19.96
C ASP A 139 -17.51 -14.17 21.20
N GLY A 140 -17.67 -13.41 22.28
CA GLY A 140 -16.92 -13.60 23.52
C GLY A 140 -15.45 -13.17 23.47
N ALA A 141 -15.00 -12.53 22.39
CA ALA A 141 -13.64 -12.08 22.23
C ALA A 141 -13.50 -10.55 22.40
N LEU A 142 -12.42 -10.13 23.05
CA LEU A 142 -11.98 -8.74 23.17
C LEU A 142 -10.68 -8.55 22.40
N SER A 143 -10.73 -7.77 21.31
CA SER A 143 -9.54 -7.32 20.60
C SER A 143 -8.91 -6.16 21.37
N LEU A 144 -7.63 -6.30 21.74
CA LEU A 144 -6.84 -5.27 22.42
C LEU A 144 -5.84 -4.69 21.42
N PRO A 145 -6.04 -3.45 20.95
CA PRO A 145 -5.17 -2.85 19.94
C PRO A 145 -3.70 -2.90 20.35
N GLY A 146 -2.83 -3.37 19.45
CA GLY A 146 -1.39 -3.49 19.68
C GLY A 146 -0.95 -4.63 20.63
N LEU A 147 -1.87 -5.44 21.17
CA LEU A 147 -1.55 -6.53 22.11
C LEU A 147 -2.00 -7.90 21.61
N GLY A 148 -3.23 -8.04 21.11
CA GLY A 148 -3.77 -9.32 20.68
C GLY A 148 -5.27 -9.48 20.93
N LEU A 149 -5.72 -10.73 21.08
CA LEU A 149 -7.13 -11.11 21.25
C LEU A 149 -7.31 -12.00 22.49
N ALA A 150 -8.15 -11.55 23.42
CA ALA A 150 -8.60 -12.35 24.56
C ALA A 150 -9.92 -13.05 24.21
N ARG A 151 -10.02 -14.37 24.44
CA ARG A 151 -11.22 -15.18 24.15
C ARG A 151 -11.77 -15.78 25.44
N LEU A 152 -13.02 -15.47 25.76
CA LEU A 152 -13.71 -16.08 26.89
C LEU A 152 -14.17 -17.51 26.54
N PRO A 153 -13.78 -18.53 27.32
CA PRO A 153 -14.24 -19.90 27.10
C PRO A 153 -15.75 -20.00 27.38
N GLY A 154 -16.50 -20.68 26.49
CA GLY A 154 -17.95 -20.90 26.68
C GLY A 154 -18.81 -19.63 26.58
N ALA A 155 -18.30 -18.54 26.01
CA ALA A 155 -19.00 -17.27 25.90
C ALA A 155 -20.20 -17.29 24.93
N ALA A 156 -21.15 -16.40 25.20
CA ALA A 156 -22.27 -16.13 24.31
C ALA A 156 -21.80 -15.61 22.94
N ALA A 157 -22.47 -16.03 21.87
CA ALA A 157 -22.21 -15.57 20.51
C ALA A 157 -22.81 -14.17 20.26
N GLY A 158 -22.31 -13.49 19.23
CA GLY A 158 -22.75 -12.16 18.83
C GLY A 158 -22.06 -11.03 19.59
N VAL A 159 -22.62 -9.82 19.45
CA VAL A 159 -22.08 -8.60 20.05
C VAL A 159 -22.68 -8.41 21.44
N THR A 160 -21.85 -8.46 22.47
CA THR A 160 -22.27 -8.32 23.88
C THR A 160 -21.39 -7.33 24.64
N ALA A 161 -21.76 -7.00 25.88
CA ALA A 161 -20.95 -6.19 26.78
C ALA A 161 -20.29 -7.09 27.84
N GLY A 162 -18.98 -6.91 28.05
CA GLY A 162 -18.22 -7.52 29.14
C GLY A 162 -17.61 -6.47 30.06
N THR A 163 -16.88 -6.92 31.08
CA THR A 163 -16.11 -6.08 31.99
C THR A 163 -14.64 -6.49 31.95
N ALA A 164 -13.77 -5.52 31.69
CA ALA A 164 -12.31 -5.66 31.71
C ALA A 164 -11.74 -4.94 32.93
N HIS A 165 -11.08 -5.70 33.81
CA HIS A 165 -10.31 -5.17 34.93
C HIS A 165 -8.83 -5.27 34.59
N THR A 166 -8.08 -4.17 34.74
CA THR A 166 -6.61 -4.20 34.63
C THR A 166 -5.99 -3.97 35.98
N ARG A 167 -4.87 -4.64 36.28
CA ARG A 167 -4.06 -4.36 37.47
C ARG A 167 -2.63 -4.84 37.24
N ALA A 168 -1.64 -3.94 37.36
CA ALA A 168 -0.22 -4.27 37.22
C ALA A 168 0.09 -5.14 35.97
N GLY A 169 -0.50 -4.75 34.82
CA GLY A 169 -0.32 -5.42 33.52
C GLY A 169 -1.11 -6.73 33.34
N GLU A 170 -1.90 -7.14 34.32
CA GLU A 170 -2.80 -8.28 34.24
C GLU A 170 -4.19 -7.84 33.81
N LEU A 171 -4.83 -8.62 32.94
CA LEU A 171 -6.22 -8.47 32.51
C LEU A 171 -7.06 -9.54 33.18
N THR A 172 -8.16 -9.14 33.79
CA THR A 172 -9.30 -10.01 34.07
C THR A 172 -10.47 -9.59 33.20
N LEU A 173 -10.92 -10.49 32.31
CA LEU A 173 -12.07 -10.29 31.44
C LEU A 173 -13.25 -11.14 31.93
N ILE A 174 -14.43 -10.54 32.01
CA ILE A 174 -15.67 -11.19 32.41
C ILE A 174 -16.75 -10.87 31.37
N GLY A 175 -17.53 -11.86 30.97
CA GLY A 175 -18.61 -11.69 29.99
C GLY A 175 -19.70 -12.75 30.11
N PRO A 176 -20.79 -12.63 29.35
CA PRO A 176 -21.89 -13.60 29.38
C PRO A 176 -21.47 -14.96 28.81
N ALA A 177 -21.87 -16.04 29.48
CA ALA A 177 -21.69 -17.41 29.01
C ALA A 177 -22.95 -17.95 28.29
N ARG A 178 -22.79 -19.03 27.51
CA ARG A 178 -23.90 -19.65 26.74
C ARG A 178 -25.02 -20.21 27.62
N ASP A 179 -24.69 -20.65 28.82
CA ASP A 179 -25.58 -21.25 29.81
C ASP A 179 -26.29 -20.20 30.70
N ARG A 180 -26.28 -18.92 30.30
CA ARG A 180 -26.75 -17.77 31.07
C ARG A 180 -25.92 -17.47 32.33
N GLY A 181 -24.78 -18.12 32.50
CA GLY A 181 -23.79 -17.78 33.53
C GLY A 181 -22.82 -16.68 33.09
N THR A 182 -21.66 -16.63 33.73
CA THR A 182 -20.57 -15.71 33.40
C THR A 182 -19.30 -16.48 33.07
N ALA A 183 -18.65 -16.14 31.97
CA ALA A 183 -17.34 -16.64 31.60
C ALA A 183 -16.26 -15.66 32.10
N ARG A 184 -15.12 -16.20 32.55
CA ARG A 184 -13.99 -15.42 33.06
C ARG A 184 -12.67 -15.90 32.49
N LEU A 185 -11.79 -14.95 32.21
CA LEU A 185 -10.39 -15.18 31.83
C LEU A 185 -9.51 -14.22 32.64
N THR A 186 -8.37 -14.73 33.14
CA THR A 186 -7.29 -13.89 33.65
C THR A 186 -6.01 -14.22 32.88
N CYS A 187 -5.33 -13.20 32.36
CA CYS A 187 -4.07 -13.35 31.63
C CYS A 187 -3.19 -12.11 31.79
N ARG A 188 -1.93 -12.19 31.36
CA ARG A 188 -1.02 -11.04 31.21
C ARG A 188 -0.79 -10.77 29.72
N PRO A 189 -1.58 -9.89 29.09
CA PRO A 189 -1.46 -9.58 27.68
C PRO A 189 -0.07 -9.08 27.30
N ALA A 190 0.53 -9.72 26.31
CA ALA A 190 1.78 -9.29 25.70
C ALA A 190 1.80 -9.73 24.24
N THR A 191 2.53 -8.99 23.41
CA THR A 191 2.89 -9.42 22.05
C THR A 191 3.89 -10.58 22.12
N ALA A 192 4.01 -11.35 21.05
CA ALA A 192 5.01 -12.42 20.97
C ALA A 192 5.75 -12.37 19.63
N PRO A 193 7.08 -12.63 19.59
CA PRO A 193 7.76 -12.98 18.34
C PRO A 193 7.06 -14.16 17.66
N VAL A 194 7.07 -14.20 16.33
CA VAL A 194 6.44 -15.30 15.56
C VAL A 194 6.82 -16.69 16.09
N GLY A 195 8.10 -16.93 16.36
CA GLY A 195 8.61 -18.23 16.84
C GLY A 195 8.35 -18.55 18.32
N ALA A 196 7.82 -17.59 19.10
CA ALA A 196 7.51 -17.76 20.52
C ALA A 196 6.01 -17.63 20.82
N ALA A 197 5.19 -17.36 19.80
CA ALA A 197 3.74 -17.26 19.95
C ALA A 197 3.14 -18.66 20.21
N PRO A 198 2.23 -18.81 21.19
CA PRO A 198 1.54 -20.07 21.41
C PRO A 198 0.67 -20.42 20.19
N SER A 199 0.49 -21.71 19.95
CA SER A 199 -0.41 -22.21 18.91
C SER A 199 -1.85 -21.77 19.20
N ALA A 200 -2.62 -21.52 18.15
CA ALA A 200 -3.94 -20.91 18.24
C ALA A 200 -5.04 -21.84 18.76
N ALA A 201 -4.83 -23.17 18.67
CA ALA A 201 -5.81 -24.16 19.13
C ALA A 201 -6.03 -24.01 20.64
N ASP A 202 -7.29 -23.75 21.03
CA ASP A 202 -7.77 -23.63 22.42
C ASP A 202 -7.13 -22.53 23.29
N ALA A 203 -6.28 -21.68 22.72
CA ALA A 203 -5.66 -20.58 23.45
C ALA A 203 -6.69 -19.49 23.81
N VAL A 204 -6.90 -19.28 25.11
CA VAL A 204 -7.74 -18.18 25.64
C VAL A 204 -7.11 -16.80 25.41
N TRP A 205 -5.82 -16.73 25.08
CA TRP A 205 -5.10 -15.52 24.68
C TRP A 205 -4.32 -15.77 23.39
N LEU A 206 -4.59 -14.96 22.36
CA LEU A 206 -3.82 -14.93 21.12
C LEU A 206 -2.99 -13.65 21.10
N PRO A 207 -1.66 -13.71 21.30
CA PRO A 207 -0.82 -12.52 21.23
C PRO A 207 -0.73 -12.02 19.78
N LEU A 208 -0.67 -10.71 19.60
CA LEU A 208 -0.24 -10.10 18.35
C LEU A 208 1.20 -10.55 18.06
N ARG A 209 1.39 -11.17 16.90
CA ARG A 209 2.70 -11.66 16.47
C ARG A 209 3.56 -10.48 16.02
N THR A 210 4.86 -10.61 16.18
CA THR A 210 5.83 -9.62 15.71
C THR A 210 6.91 -10.28 14.85
N LEU A 211 7.19 -9.65 13.71
CA LEU A 211 8.38 -9.89 12.92
C LEU A 211 9.56 -9.23 13.62
N THR A 212 10.61 -9.99 13.88
CA THR A 212 11.77 -9.50 14.63
C THR A 212 13.02 -9.45 13.76
N HIS A 213 13.82 -8.41 13.90
CA HIS A 213 15.15 -8.31 13.29
C HIS A 213 16.09 -7.47 14.17
N THR A 214 17.40 -7.68 14.05
CA THR A 214 18.40 -6.96 14.84
C THR A 214 19.06 -5.86 14.00
N THR A 215 18.91 -4.61 14.42
CA THR A 215 19.62 -3.48 13.82
C THR A 215 20.87 -3.12 14.64
N PRO A 216 21.80 -2.29 14.12
CA PRO A 216 22.90 -1.74 14.93
C PRO A 216 22.42 -0.99 16.18
N SER A 217 21.20 -0.44 16.17
CA SER A 217 20.60 0.27 17.30
C SER A 217 19.86 -0.63 18.29
N GLY A 218 19.77 -1.94 18.01
CA GLY A 218 19.08 -2.92 18.82
C GLY A 218 17.99 -3.70 18.09
N PRO A 219 17.31 -4.63 18.79
CA PRO A 219 16.23 -5.43 18.22
C PRO A 219 15.00 -4.58 17.92
N VAL A 220 14.38 -4.86 16.78
CA VAL A 220 13.12 -4.25 16.34
C VAL A 220 12.06 -5.34 16.27
N ALA A 221 10.84 -5.00 16.69
CA ALA A 221 9.67 -5.87 16.61
C ALA A 221 8.55 -5.14 15.86
N ILE A 222 8.20 -5.65 14.68
CA ILE A 222 7.18 -5.08 13.80
C ILE A 222 5.92 -5.94 13.89
N PRO A 223 4.75 -5.38 14.22
CA PRO A 223 3.50 -6.12 14.21
C PRO A 223 3.23 -6.85 12.89
N LEU A 224 2.99 -8.17 12.98
CA LEU A 224 2.38 -8.97 11.92
C LEU A 224 0.89 -9.06 12.24
N GLU A 225 0.13 -8.13 11.66
CA GLU A 225 -1.24 -7.85 12.09
C GLU A 225 -2.24 -8.79 11.41
N ASP A 226 -2.63 -9.85 12.12
CA ASP A 226 -3.60 -10.86 11.70
C ASP A 226 -4.87 -10.91 12.59
N LEU A 227 -4.96 -10.06 13.62
CA LEU A 227 -6.04 -10.12 14.61
C LEU A 227 -6.90 -8.86 14.68
N ASP A 228 -6.34 -7.66 14.51
CA ASP A 228 -7.08 -6.42 14.70
C ASP A 228 -8.17 -6.27 13.62
N PRO A 229 -9.42 -5.97 14.00
CA PRO A 229 -10.49 -5.80 13.02
C PRO A 229 -10.25 -4.68 12.01
N TYR A 230 -9.51 -3.64 12.36
CA TYR A 230 -9.24 -2.48 11.51
C TYR A 230 -7.85 -2.55 10.86
N ARG A 231 -7.37 -3.77 10.64
CA ARG A 231 -6.15 -4.05 9.88
C ARG A 231 -6.34 -3.90 8.38
N ASP A 232 -7.57 -4.06 7.91
CA ASP A 232 -7.90 -3.82 6.50
C ASP A 232 -8.04 -2.31 6.25
N LEU A 233 -7.77 -1.89 5.02
CA LEU A 233 -7.66 -0.46 4.66
C LEU A 233 -9.01 0.24 4.53
N ASP A 234 -10.10 -0.53 4.53
CA ASP A 234 -11.48 -0.07 4.33
C ASP A 234 -12.37 -0.45 5.52
N ASP A 235 -13.04 -1.60 5.45
CA ASP A 235 -14.05 -2.05 6.42
C ASP A 235 -13.46 -2.96 7.51
N PRO A 236 -14.05 -2.98 8.72
CA PRO A 236 -13.60 -3.88 9.76
C PRO A 236 -13.84 -5.35 9.38
N LEU A 237 -12.80 -6.18 9.52
CA LEU A 237 -12.85 -7.62 9.26
C LEU A 237 -12.79 -8.43 10.55
N PRO A 238 -13.38 -9.63 10.62
CA PRO A 238 -13.15 -10.56 11.72
C PRO A 238 -11.65 -10.85 11.92
N PRO A 239 -11.17 -11.10 13.16
CA PRO A 239 -9.82 -11.62 13.39
C PRO A 239 -9.59 -12.91 12.59
N ALA A 240 -8.44 -13.01 11.91
CA ALA A 240 -8.11 -14.15 11.06
C ALA A 240 -6.64 -14.54 11.27
N ARG A 241 -6.40 -15.26 12.37
CA ARG A 241 -5.06 -15.71 12.78
C ARG A 241 -4.41 -16.55 11.68
N LEU A 242 -3.17 -16.22 11.32
CA LEU A 242 -2.38 -17.05 10.42
C LEU A 242 -2.04 -18.40 11.07
N ASP A 243 -1.98 -19.44 10.24
CA ASP A 243 -1.36 -20.72 10.60
C ASP A 243 0.09 -20.49 11.05
N ASP A 244 0.56 -21.31 11.99
CA ASP A 244 1.89 -21.17 12.61
C ASP A 244 3.02 -21.24 11.56
N ASP A 245 2.90 -22.15 10.59
CA ASP A 245 3.84 -22.32 9.49
C ASP A 245 3.86 -21.13 8.51
N GLU A 246 2.70 -20.52 8.28
CA GLU A 246 2.56 -19.34 7.42
C GLU A 246 3.21 -18.11 8.09
N ALA A 247 2.98 -17.92 9.39
CA ALA A 247 3.63 -16.87 10.17
C ALA A 247 5.16 -17.05 10.18
N ALA A 248 5.64 -18.29 10.37
CA ALA A 248 7.07 -18.60 10.29
C ALA A 248 7.65 -18.33 8.89
N ALA A 249 6.88 -18.57 7.82
CA ALA A 249 7.28 -18.21 6.46
C ALA A 249 7.38 -16.69 6.25
N TRP A 250 6.48 -15.91 6.86
CA TRP A 250 6.59 -14.44 6.89
C TRP A 250 7.89 -13.96 7.54
N GLN A 251 8.24 -14.50 8.72
CA GLN A 251 9.49 -14.16 9.39
C GLN A 251 10.71 -14.45 8.51
N ARG A 252 10.80 -15.65 7.92
CA ARG A 252 11.93 -16.02 7.03
C ARG A 252 12.04 -15.10 5.81
N GLN A 253 10.91 -14.78 5.17
CA GLN A 253 10.90 -13.87 4.01
C GLN A 253 11.27 -12.45 4.42
N PHE A 254 10.80 -11.99 5.58
CA PHE A 254 11.13 -10.68 6.12
C PHE A 254 12.63 -10.54 6.42
N ASP A 255 13.24 -11.54 7.07
CA ASP A 255 14.68 -11.52 7.36
C ASP A 255 15.52 -11.41 6.07
N ALA A 256 15.17 -12.20 5.04
CA ALA A 256 15.86 -12.14 3.75
C ALA A 256 15.63 -10.81 3.02
N ALA A 257 14.41 -10.25 3.08
CA ALA A 257 14.11 -8.94 2.52
C ALA A 257 14.87 -7.82 3.25
N VAL A 258 14.98 -7.87 4.57
CA VAL A 258 15.74 -6.90 5.36
C VAL A 258 17.23 -6.96 5.02
N ALA A 259 17.81 -8.16 4.89
CA ALA A 259 19.20 -8.31 4.45
C ALA A 259 19.44 -7.65 3.08
N ILE A 260 18.45 -7.71 2.18
CA ILE A 260 18.51 -7.00 0.91
C ILE A 260 18.42 -5.47 1.12
N LEU A 261 17.51 -4.98 1.96
CA LEU A 261 17.29 -3.55 2.18
C LEU A 261 18.46 -2.83 2.86
N THR A 262 19.19 -3.52 3.72
CA THR A 262 20.32 -2.95 4.48
C THR A 262 21.64 -2.92 3.70
N THR A 263 21.65 -3.34 2.43
CA THR A 263 22.82 -3.22 1.56
C THR A 263 22.98 -1.79 1.02
N GLY A 264 24.11 -1.15 1.38
CA GLY A 264 24.53 0.17 0.90
C GLY A 264 24.39 1.29 1.94
N ASP A 265 25.13 2.38 1.72
CA ASP A 265 25.21 3.50 2.65
C ASP A 265 24.27 4.67 2.27
N GLY A 266 23.69 5.32 3.28
CA GLY A 266 23.01 6.61 3.16
C GLY A 266 21.52 6.58 2.73
N PRO A 267 20.79 7.70 2.91
CA PRO A 267 19.39 7.81 2.52
C PRO A 267 19.24 8.00 1.01
N GLY A 268 18.09 7.59 0.47
CA GLY A 268 17.76 7.81 -0.93
C GLY A 268 16.35 7.31 -1.27
N PRO A 269 15.83 7.59 -2.48
CA PRO A 269 14.46 7.22 -2.81
C PRO A 269 14.19 5.70 -2.79
N GLY A 270 15.21 4.89 -3.07
CA GLY A 270 15.13 3.43 -3.02
C GLY A 270 15.34 2.79 -1.66
N ARG A 271 15.57 3.60 -0.62
CA ARG A 271 15.98 3.15 0.71
C ARG A 271 14.81 3.15 1.68
N LEU A 272 14.84 2.16 2.56
CA LEU A 272 13.92 2.00 3.67
C LEU A 272 14.72 1.45 4.85
N ASP A 273 14.67 2.13 5.99
CA ASP A 273 15.04 1.54 7.26
C ASP A 273 13.86 0.66 7.73
N PRO A 274 14.02 -0.68 7.86
CA PRO A 274 12.95 -1.56 8.32
C PRO A 274 12.39 -1.16 9.69
N ALA A 275 13.18 -0.46 10.53
CA ALA A 275 12.71 0.05 11.82
C ALA A 275 11.60 1.11 11.71
N MET A 276 11.40 1.69 10.52
CA MET A 276 10.33 2.64 10.25
C MET A 276 8.99 1.97 9.90
N ILE A 277 8.96 0.65 9.68
CA ILE A 277 7.73 -0.09 9.38
C ILE A 277 6.88 -0.15 10.65
N ARG A 278 5.63 0.33 10.59
CA ARG A 278 4.73 0.34 11.74
C ARG A 278 3.91 -0.96 11.86
N SER A 279 3.59 -1.60 10.75
CA SER A 279 2.86 -2.86 10.70
C SER A 279 2.94 -3.49 9.31
N VAL A 280 3.04 -4.82 9.27
CA VAL A 280 2.77 -5.62 8.08
C VAL A 280 1.45 -6.35 8.29
N VAL A 281 0.50 -6.18 7.37
CA VAL A 281 -0.80 -6.84 7.38
C VAL A 281 -0.80 -7.90 6.27
N PRO A 282 -0.82 -9.19 6.62
CA PRO A 282 -0.92 -10.26 5.62
C PRO A 282 -2.23 -10.18 4.84
N TRP A 283 -2.13 -10.04 3.52
CA TRP A 283 -3.29 -10.21 2.64
C TRP A 283 -3.48 -11.69 2.31
N ALA A 284 -4.65 -12.25 2.65
CA ALA A 284 -4.90 -13.69 2.61
C ALA A 284 -3.85 -14.42 3.48
N ARG A 285 -3.03 -15.35 2.99
CA ARG A 285 -3.35 -16.78 2.97
C ARG A 285 -2.98 -17.40 4.32
N THR A 286 -3.59 -18.52 4.67
CA THR A 286 -3.32 -19.30 5.89
C THR A 286 -2.89 -20.73 5.53
N SER A 287 -2.06 -20.87 4.49
CA SER A 287 -1.43 -22.13 4.13
C SER A 287 -0.22 -21.87 3.26
N LEU A 288 0.80 -22.73 3.40
CA LEU A 288 1.96 -22.73 2.52
C LEU A 288 1.65 -23.22 1.10
N LEU A 289 0.53 -23.92 0.92
CA LEU A 289 0.12 -24.50 -0.35
C LEU A 289 -1.17 -23.85 -0.89
N PRO A 290 -1.23 -23.59 -2.21
CA PRO A 290 -0.12 -23.68 -3.18
C PRO A 290 0.99 -22.66 -2.88
N PRO A 291 2.22 -22.85 -3.39
CA PRO A 291 3.28 -21.87 -3.19
C PRO A 291 2.85 -20.48 -3.69
N PRO A 292 3.30 -19.39 -3.03
CA PRO A 292 2.97 -18.06 -3.49
C PRO A 292 3.64 -17.78 -4.84
N PRO A 293 3.08 -16.85 -5.64
CA PRO A 293 3.77 -16.36 -6.83
C PRO A 293 5.13 -15.72 -6.44
N PRO A 294 6.10 -15.70 -7.37
CA PRO A 294 7.37 -15.03 -7.12
C PRO A 294 7.22 -13.53 -6.89
N GLU A 295 6.26 -12.88 -7.55
CA GLU A 295 6.00 -11.45 -7.39
C GLU A 295 4.88 -11.17 -6.38
N VAL A 296 4.86 -9.94 -5.87
CA VAL A 296 3.76 -9.43 -5.04
C VAL A 296 2.58 -9.08 -5.96
N ARG A 297 1.48 -9.84 -5.83
CA ARG A 297 0.26 -9.61 -6.61
C ARG A 297 -0.69 -8.58 -6.00
N VAL A 298 -0.64 -8.43 -4.68
CA VAL A 298 -1.46 -7.49 -3.92
C VAL A 298 -0.56 -6.80 -2.91
N SER A 299 -0.49 -5.49 -3.01
CA SER A 299 0.00 -4.62 -1.96
C SER A 299 -0.84 -3.35 -1.92
N ALA A 300 -1.03 -2.80 -0.72
CA ALA A 300 -1.78 -1.59 -0.53
C ALA A 300 -1.42 -0.87 0.77
N SER A 301 -1.65 0.45 0.76
CA SER A 301 -1.53 1.33 1.91
C SER A 301 -2.70 2.33 1.93
N SER A 302 -3.07 2.81 3.11
CA SER A 302 -4.08 3.87 3.29
C SER A 302 -3.50 5.02 4.11
N GLY A 303 -3.91 6.25 3.79
CA GLY A 303 -3.57 7.40 4.61
C GLY A 303 -4.17 7.33 6.01
N ASP A 304 -5.34 6.72 6.17
CA ASP A 304 -5.98 6.55 7.48
C ASP A 304 -5.18 5.59 8.38
N ALA A 305 -4.45 4.65 7.77
CA ALA A 305 -3.63 3.63 8.43
C ALA A 305 -2.13 3.89 8.19
N TYR A 306 -1.67 5.13 8.41
CA TYR A 306 -0.27 5.52 8.19
C TYR A 306 0.74 4.49 8.72
N GLY A 307 1.60 3.98 7.82
CA GLY A 307 2.66 3.03 8.13
C GLY A 307 2.25 1.56 8.18
N ALA A 308 0.96 1.22 8.00
CA ALA A 308 0.54 -0.16 7.72
C ALA A 308 0.77 -0.51 6.25
N MET A 309 1.27 -1.72 6.03
CA MET A 309 1.54 -2.26 4.69
C MET A 309 0.75 -3.55 4.53
N VAL A 310 -0.32 -3.52 3.75
CA VAL A 310 -1.06 -4.72 3.37
C VAL A 310 -0.33 -5.40 2.24
N ILE A 311 0.14 -6.63 2.43
CA ILE A 311 0.98 -7.34 1.44
C ILE A 311 0.56 -8.80 1.37
N ALA A 312 0.33 -9.30 0.16
CA ALA A 312 0.27 -10.73 -0.10
C ALA A 312 1.70 -11.30 -0.15
N ARG A 313 2.01 -12.29 0.69
CA ARG A 313 3.36 -12.85 0.81
C ARG A 313 3.87 -13.37 -0.54
N PRO A 314 5.00 -12.86 -1.08
CA PRO A 314 5.62 -13.43 -2.27
C PRO A 314 6.49 -14.64 -1.92
N ALA A 315 6.89 -15.41 -2.94
CA ALA A 315 7.94 -16.42 -2.80
C ALA A 315 9.36 -15.81 -2.83
N SER A 316 9.53 -14.63 -3.44
CA SER A 316 10.81 -13.95 -3.58
C SER A 316 11.05 -12.91 -2.48
N PRO A 317 12.16 -13.02 -1.72
CA PRO A 317 12.58 -11.97 -0.78
C PRO A 317 12.82 -10.61 -1.45
N LEU A 318 13.33 -10.62 -2.68
CA LEU A 318 13.56 -9.41 -3.47
C LEU A 318 12.24 -8.70 -3.80
N ALA A 319 11.19 -9.47 -4.11
CA ALA A 319 9.86 -8.91 -4.35
C ALA A 319 9.24 -8.35 -3.07
N LEU A 320 9.47 -8.98 -1.91
CA LEU A 320 9.04 -8.42 -0.62
C LEU A 320 9.78 -7.12 -0.30
N ALA A 321 11.10 -7.07 -0.51
CA ALA A 321 11.91 -5.86 -0.33
C ALA A 321 11.43 -4.70 -1.23
N GLU A 322 11.15 -4.97 -2.51
CA GLU A 322 10.56 -3.96 -3.42
C GLU A 322 9.21 -3.46 -2.89
N ALA A 323 8.32 -4.37 -2.45
CA ALA A 323 7.00 -4.00 -1.96
C ALA A 323 7.08 -3.17 -0.66
N LEU A 324 7.97 -3.51 0.27
CA LEU A 324 8.18 -2.70 1.49
C LEU A 324 8.58 -1.26 1.15
N VAL A 325 9.50 -1.07 0.19
CA VAL A 325 9.89 0.27 -0.30
C VAL A 325 8.70 0.97 -0.97
N HIS A 326 7.93 0.25 -1.79
CA HIS A 326 6.75 0.77 -2.47
C HIS A 326 5.72 1.31 -1.47
N GLU A 327 5.33 0.49 -0.50
CA GLU A 327 4.31 0.85 0.49
C GLU A 327 4.80 1.94 1.45
N PHE A 328 6.10 1.95 1.77
CA PHE A 328 6.68 3.05 2.54
C PHE A 328 6.59 4.40 1.81
N GLN A 329 6.81 4.42 0.49
CA GLN A 329 6.65 5.64 -0.31
C GLN A 329 5.19 6.09 -0.33
N HIS A 330 4.22 5.19 -0.39
CA HIS A 330 2.81 5.53 -0.22
C HIS A 330 2.51 6.15 1.15
N SER A 331 3.06 5.58 2.23
CA SER A 331 2.89 6.13 3.58
C SER A 331 3.47 7.55 3.70
N LYS A 332 4.66 7.80 3.16
CA LYS A 332 5.27 9.15 3.15
C LYS A 332 4.41 10.16 2.39
N LEU A 333 3.93 9.81 1.19
CA LEU A 333 3.08 10.71 0.41
C LEU A 333 1.74 10.96 1.10
N ALA A 334 1.13 9.95 1.70
CA ALA A 334 -0.14 10.11 2.41
C ALA A 334 -0.01 11.13 3.55
N ALA A 335 1.07 11.04 4.35
CA ALA A 335 1.35 12.03 5.38
C ALA A 335 1.61 13.44 4.81
N LEU A 336 2.30 13.54 3.66
CA LEU A 336 2.45 14.83 2.97
C LEU A 336 1.11 15.43 2.51
N ILE A 337 0.20 14.62 1.98
CA ILE A 337 -1.13 15.06 1.54
C ILE A 337 -1.97 15.56 2.72
N HIS A 338 -1.80 14.97 3.90
CA HIS A 338 -2.45 15.46 5.12
C HIS A 338 -1.95 16.84 5.56
N LEU A 339 -0.70 17.18 5.25
CA LEU A 339 -0.09 18.46 5.60
C LEU A 339 -0.30 19.52 4.52
N PHE A 340 -0.30 19.12 3.26
CA PHE A 340 -0.36 20.04 2.11
C PHE A 340 -1.39 19.56 1.09
N PRO A 341 -2.35 20.41 0.68
CA PRO A 341 -3.13 20.12 -0.51
C PRO A 341 -2.19 20.17 -1.72
N LEU A 342 -1.91 19.04 -2.36
CA LEU A 342 -0.94 18.96 -3.46
C LEU A 342 -1.57 19.19 -4.84
N LEU A 343 -2.84 18.80 -5.01
CA LEU A 343 -3.55 18.97 -6.27
C LEU A 343 -5.06 19.03 -6.04
N GLU A 344 -5.76 19.56 -7.03
CA GLU A 344 -7.22 19.51 -7.09
C GLU A 344 -7.64 18.32 -7.97
N ASP A 345 -8.26 17.31 -7.36
CA ASP A 345 -8.74 16.11 -8.05
C ASP A 345 -10.27 16.08 -8.07
N ASP A 346 -10.86 16.08 -9.27
CA ASP A 346 -12.29 15.84 -9.46
C ASP A 346 -12.65 14.35 -9.38
N ARG A 347 -11.68 13.49 -9.04
CA ARG A 347 -11.79 12.04 -8.86
C ARG A 347 -12.11 11.28 -10.14
N ALA A 348 -12.16 11.94 -11.29
CA ALA A 348 -12.52 11.30 -12.55
C ALA A 348 -11.33 10.51 -13.13
N GLU A 349 -11.60 9.25 -13.46
CA GLU A 349 -10.62 8.29 -13.92
C GLU A 349 -10.37 8.43 -15.42
N ARG A 350 -9.40 9.28 -15.77
CA ARG A 350 -9.11 9.65 -17.18
C ARG A 350 -7.69 9.33 -17.63
N TYR A 351 -6.77 9.15 -16.70
CA TYR A 351 -5.35 9.20 -17.01
C TYR A 351 -4.72 7.82 -17.06
N TYR A 352 -3.76 7.65 -17.98
CA TYR A 352 -2.97 6.43 -18.12
C TYR A 352 -1.95 6.30 -16.97
N ALA A 353 -1.97 5.15 -16.29
CA ALA A 353 -0.98 4.73 -15.31
C ALA A 353 -0.19 3.52 -15.85
N PRO A 354 1.15 3.59 -15.99
CA PRO A 354 1.96 2.54 -16.62
C PRO A 354 2.12 1.21 -15.87
N TRP A 355 1.43 1.05 -14.75
CA TRP A 355 1.49 -0.10 -13.84
C TRP A 355 0.08 -0.60 -13.49
N ARG A 356 -0.96 -0.08 -14.16
CA ARG A 356 -2.36 -0.42 -13.91
C ARG A 356 -3.12 -0.61 -15.23
N PRO A 357 -4.06 -1.55 -15.27
CA PRO A 357 -4.92 -1.73 -16.43
C PRO A 357 -5.99 -0.63 -16.55
N ASP A 358 -6.47 -0.10 -15.42
CA ASP A 358 -7.53 0.91 -15.36
C ASP A 358 -7.01 2.35 -15.52
N PRO A 359 -7.83 3.27 -16.07
CA PRO A 359 -7.59 4.70 -15.98
C PRO A 359 -7.59 5.15 -14.51
N ARG A 360 -6.77 6.15 -14.19
CA ARG A 360 -6.64 6.70 -12.85
C ARG A 360 -7.06 8.16 -12.82
N HIS A 361 -7.51 8.60 -11.67
CA HIS A 361 -7.67 10.02 -11.31
C HIS A 361 -6.32 10.64 -10.91
N LEU A 362 -6.26 11.96 -10.71
CA LEU A 362 -4.99 12.67 -10.51
C LEU A 362 -4.28 12.28 -9.21
N THR A 363 -5.00 12.14 -8.09
CA THR A 363 -4.41 11.70 -6.82
C THR A 363 -3.76 10.31 -6.96
N GLY A 364 -4.38 9.40 -7.71
CA GLY A 364 -3.90 8.04 -7.89
C GLY A 364 -2.64 8.00 -8.77
N LEU A 365 -2.56 8.89 -9.76
CA LEU A 365 -1.33 9.10 -10.53
C LEU A 365 -0.21 9.64 -9.67
N LEU A 366 -0.47 10.61 -8.80
CA LEU A 366 0.54 11.17 -7.90
C LEU A 366 1.08 10.09 -6.95
N HIS A 367 0.20 9.29 -6.35
CA HIS A 367 0.58 8.13 -5.54
C HIS A 367 1.51 7.18 -6.28
N GLY A 368 1.12 6.74 -7.48
CA GLY A 368 1.96 5.83 -8.25
C GLY A 368 3.29 6.47 -8.70
N ALA A 369 3.29 7.73 -9.14
CA ALA A 369 4.52 8.42 -9.54
C ALA A 369 5.54 8.52 -8.40
N TYR A 370 5.07 8.80 -7.18
CA TYR A 370 5.92 8.89 -6.00
C TYR A 370 6.47 7.50 -5.62
N ALA A 371 5.59 6.50 -5.51
CA ALA A 371 5.98 5.13 -5.15
C ALA A 371 6.95 4.50 -6.17
N PHE A 372 6.64 4.58 -7.47
CA PHE A 372 7.52 4.02 -8.51
C PHE A 372 8.79 4.82 -8.76
N THR A 373 8.90 6.06 -8.26
CA THR A 373 10.19 6.75 -8.16
C THR A 373 11.06 6.08 -7.09
N GLY A 374 10.47 5.70 -5.95
CA GLY A 374 11.19 4.90 -4.94
C GLY A 374 11.59 3.52 -5.45
N VAL A 375 10.69 2.81 -6.14
CA VAL A 375 11.00 1.52 -6.77
C VAL A 375 12.13 1.66 -7.81
N ALA A 376 12.13 2.72 -8.62
CA ALA A 376 13.25 2.98 -9.54
C ALA A 376 14.57 3.18 -8.77
N GLY A 377 14.56 3.90 -7.65
CA GLY A 377 15.72 4.02 -6.76
C GLY A 377 16.18 2.67 -6.20
N PHE A 378 15.24 1.81 -5.78
CA PHE A 378 15.54 0.48 -5.23
C PHE A 378 16.32 -0.38 -6.23
N TRP A 379 15.93 -0.34 -7.50
CA TRP A 379 16.63 -1.07 -8.57
C TRP A 379 17.93 -0.39 -8.99
N ARG A 380 17.98 0.95 -8.99
CA ARG A 380 19.20 1.71 -9.25
C ARG A 380 20.34 1.31 -8.32
N ASP A 381 20.01 1.15 -7.04
CA ASP A 381 20.98 0.79 -6.00
C ASP A 381 21.54 -0.63 -6.14
N ARG A 382 20.94 -1.45 -7.01
CA ARG A 382 21.33 -2.84 -7.31
C ARG A 382 21.97 -3.01 -8.69
N LEU A 383 22.26 -1.92 -9.40
CA LEU A 383 22.96 -2.02 -10.69
C LEU A 383 24.36 -2.61 -10.56
N SER A 384 25.01 -2.44 -9.40
CA SER A 384 26.33 -3.00 -9.09
C SER A 384 26.28 -4.37 -8.41
N ASP A 385 25.10 -4.89 -8.09
CA ASP A 385 24.95 -6.21 -7.47
C ASP A 385 25.13 -7.29 -8.55
N PRO A 386 26.20 -8.11 -8.50
CA PRO A 386 26.46 -9.11 -9.53
C PRO A 386 25.34 -10.14 -9.71
N GLU A 387 24.61 -10.47 -8.64
CA GLU A 387 23.52 -11.45 -8.69
C GLU A 387 22.29 -10.89 -9.41
N HIS A 388 22.03 -9.59 -9.25
CA HIS A 388 20.81 -8.95 -9.72
C HIS A 388 20.99 -7.92 -10.85
N ALA A 389 22.22 -7.63 -11.28
CA ALA A 389 22.55 -6.51 -12.18
C ALA A 389 21.71 -6.48 -13.46
N GLY A 390 21.47 -7.63 -14.10
CA GLY A 390 20.67 -7.71 -15.33
C GLY A 390 19.20 -7.34 -15.12
N THR A 391 18.59 -7.90 -14.06
CA THR A 391 17.20 -7.63 -13.67
C THR A 391 17.05 -6.20 -13.15
N ALA A 392 18.01 -5.72 -12.38
CA ALA A 392 18.08 -4.35 -11.88
C ALA A 392 18.17 -3.33 -13.02
N ALA A 393 19.02 -3.57 -14.02
CA ALA A 393 19.13 -2.70 -15.19
C ALA A 393 17.81 -2.59 -15.95
N TYR A 394 17.07 -3.70 -16.10
CA TYR A 394 15.76 -3.69 -16.73
C TYR A 394 14.73 -2.91 -15.90
N HIS A 395 14.55 -3.24 -14.63
CA HIS A 395 13.52 -2.60 -13.80
C HIS A 395 13.83 -1.12 -13.53
N PHE A 396 15.09 -0.75 -13.32
CA PHE A 396 15.48 0.66 -13.22
C PHE A 396 15.12 1.43 -14.49
N ALA A 397 15.49 0.90 -15.67
CA ALA A 397 15.16 1.51 -16.95
C ALA A 397 13.65 1.63 -17.19
N LEU A 398 12.89 0.60 -16.84
CA LEU A 398 11.43 0.56 -16.97
C LEU A 398 10.78 1.59 -16.05
N ARG A 399 11.04 1.51 -14.74
CA ARG A 399 10.37 2.34 -13.73
C ARG A 399 10.74 3.81 -13.85
N ARG A 400 12.00 4.16 -14.12
CA ARG A 400 12.38 5.57 -14.34
C ARG A 400 11.68 6.18 -15.57
N THR A 401 11.49 5.39 -16.63
CA THR A 401 10.78 5.83 -17.85
C THR A 401 9.28 6.00 -17.59
N GLN A 402 8.65 5.02 -16.93
CA GLN A 402 7.23 5.03 -16.58
C GLN A 402 6.89 6.18 -15.62
N SER A 403 7.63 6.32 -14.52
CA SER A 403 7.44 7.38 -13.53
C SER A 403 7.61 8.76 -14.16
N ARG A 404 8.61 8.94 -15.03
CA ARG A 404 8.82 10.24 -15.70
C ARG A 404 7.67 10.61 -16.63
N LEU A 405 7.07 9.64 -17.32
CA LEU A 405 5.89 9.85 -18.15
C LEU A 405 4.73 10.37 -17.30
N VAL A 406 4.47 9.76 -16.13
CA VAL A 406 3.37 10.19 -15.24
C VAL A 406 3.67 11.56 -14.63
N VAL A 407 4.91 11.80 -14.18
CA VAL A 407 5.33 13.12 -13.69
C VAL A 407 5.13 14.21 -14.75
N ARG A 408 5.42 13.92 -16.03
CA ARG A 408 5.11 14.86 -17.12
C ARG A 408 3.61 15.14 -17.19
N THR A 409 2.77 14.09 -17.16
CA THR A 409 1.31 14.24 -17.19
C THR A 409 0.80 15.10 -16.03
N LEU A 410 1.34 14.91 -14.82
CA LEU A 410 0.99 15.72 -13.65
C LEU A 410 1.39 17.19 -13.82
N LEU A 411 2.59 17.46 -14.35
CA LEU A 411 3.05 18.84 -14.62
C LEU A 411 2.20 19.55 -15.69
N THR A 412 1.74 18.82 -16.70
CA THR A 412 0.96 19.42 -17.81
C THR A 412 -0.54 19.49 -17.54
N SER A 413 -1.08 18.60 -16.71
CA SER A 413 -2.53 18.39 -16.61
C SER A 413 -3.04 18.21 -15.17
N GLY A 414 -2.16 18.21 -14.17
CA GLY A 414 -2.46 17.75 -12.81
C GLY A 414 -3.08 18.77 -11.85
N ARG A 415 -3.54 19.94 -12.32
CA ARG A 415 -4.13 21.02 -11.47
C ARG A 415 -3.39 21.19 -10.13
N LEU A 416 -2.06 21.23 -10.21
CA LEU A 416 -1.18 21.20 -9.05
C LEU A 416 -1.29 22.52 -8.27
N THR A 417 -1.28 22.43 -6.94
CA THR A 417 -1.07 23.60 -6.07
C THR A 417 0.39 24.05 -6.10
N ALA A 418 0.77 25.12 -5.40
CA ALA A 418 2.17 25.52 -5.29
C ALA A 418 3.07 24.44 -4.64
N PRO A 419 2.72 23.85 -3.48
CA PRO A 419 3.46 22.70 -2.94
C PRO A 419 3.45 21.50 -3.89
N GLY A 420 2.33 21.23 -4.57
CA GLY A 420 2.25 20.17 -5.57
C GLY A 420 3.23 20.34 -6.73
N ARG A 421 3.36 21.56 -7.27
CA ARG A 421 4.35 21.88 -8.31
C ARG A 421 5.78 21.69 -7.80
N ALA A 422 6.07 22.09 -6.57
CA ALA A 422 7.38 21.89 -5.95
C ALA A 422 7.71 20.39 -5.80
N LEU A 423 6.76 19.59 -5.30
CA LEU A 423 6.90 18.14 -5.13
C LEU A 423 7.13 17.45 -6.48
N VAL A 424 6.22 17.63 -7.43
CA VAL A 424 6.28 16.98 -8.75
C VAL A 424 7.49 17.48 -9.54
N GLY A 425 7.88 18.75 -9.40
CA GLY A 425 9.11 19.30 -9.98
C GLY A 425 10.38 18.68 -9.38
N GLY A 426 10.38 18.36 -8.08
CA GLY A 426 11.46 17.58 -7.44
C GLY A 426 11.61 16.20 -8.05
N LEU A 427 10.50 15.46 -8.17
CA LEU A 427 10.49 14.13 -8.79
C LEU A 427 10.99 14.19 -10.23
N ALA A 428 10.57 15.21 -10.99
CA ALA A 428 11.03 15.44 -12.35
C ALA A 428 12.55 15.59 -12.42
N ARG A 429 13.16 16.40 -11.55
CA ARG A 429 14.62 16.57 -11.50
C ARG A 429 15.35 15.28 -11.18
N THR A 430 14.87 14.50 -10.19
CA THR A 430 15.44 13.18 -9.85
C THR A 430 15.41 12.26 -11.07
N LEU A 431 14.23 12.11 -11.69
CA LEU A 431 14.03 11.20 -12.83
C LEU A 431 14.77 11.67 -14.08
N ASP A 432 14.88 12.97 -14.33
CA ASP A 432 15.65 13.53 -15.45
C ASP A 432 17.16 13.27 -15.28
N GLY A 433 17.66 13.28 -14.03
CA GLY A 433 19.01 12.82 -13.71
C GLY A 433 19.18 11.34 -14.01
N TRP A 434 18.27 10.50 -13.49
CA TRP A 434 18.34 9.05 -13.66
C TRP A 434 18.15 8.59 -15.11
N LEU A 435 17.39 9.29 -15.93
CA LEU A 435 17.25 8.96 -17.35
C LEU A 435 18.58 9.10 -18.13
N ARG A 436 19.51 9.91 -17.64
CA ARG A 436 20.86 10.06 -18.20
C ARG A 436 21.85 9.01 -17.69
N GLU A 437 21.51 8.28 -16.63
CA GLU A 437 22.36 7.22 -16.11
C GLU A 437 22.39 6.02 -17.09
N PRO A 438 23.59 5.54 -17.46
CA PRO A 438 23.72 4.44 -18.40
C PRO A 438 23.20 3.14 -17.79
N VAL A 439 22.62 2.30 -18.64
CA VAL A 439 22.21 0.92 -18.33
C VAL A 439 22.57 0.07 -19.54
N ALA A 440 22.68 -1.25 -19.36
CA ALA A 440 22.96 -2.18 -20.46
C ALA A 440 21.96 -1.96 -21.62
N PRO A 441 22.43 -1.76 -22.88
CA PRO A 441 21.55 -1.45 -24.01
C PRO A 441 20.42 -2.46 -24.23
N SER A 442 20.70 -3.75 -24.02
CA SER A 442 19.72 -4.82 -24.14
C SER A 442 18.61 -4.71 -23.07
N ALA A 443 18.95 -4.37 -21.84
CA ALA A 443 17.98 -4.15 -20.77
C ALA A 443 17.12 -2.90 -21.04
N LEU A 444 17.73 -1.82 -21.53
CA LEU A 444 17.02 -0.60 -21.93
C LEU A 444 16.04 -0.86 -23.07
N ALA A 445 16.45 -1.63 -24.08
CA ALA A 445 15.59 -2.02 -25.20
C ALA A 445 14.37 -2.81 -24.69
N ARG A 446 14.59 -3.86 -23.88
CA ARG A 446 13.48 -4.63 -23.28
C ARG A 446 12.54 -3.77 -22.45
N ALA A 447 13.08 -2.88 -21.61
CA ALA A 447 12.28 -1.98 -20.78
C ALA A 447 11.42 -1.01 -21.61
N ARG A 448 11.96 -0.45 -22.69
CA ARG A 448 11.21 0.41 -23.62
C ARG A 448 10.12 -0.36 -24.34
N THR A 449 10.43 -1.59 -24.77
CA THR A 449 9.46 -2.48 -25.41
C THR A 449 8.32 -2.85 -24.46
N ALA A 450 8.61 -3.26 -23.22
CA ALA A 450 7.59 -3.56 -22.22
C ALA A 450 6.69 -2.33 -21.92
N ALA A 451 7.29 -1.15 -21.76
CA ALA A 451 6.53 0.10 -21.58
C ALA A 451 5.63 0.43 -22.78
N ALA A 452 6.12 0.21 -24.01
CA ALA A 452 5.35 0.40 -25.24
C ALA A 452 4.20 -0.61 -25.34
N LEU A 453 4.43 -1.88 -25.01
CA LEU A 453 3.40 -2.93 -25.01
C LEU A 453 2.29 -2.61 -24.03
N HIS A 454 2.62 -2.31 -22.77
CA HIS A 454 1.60 -1.95 -21.77
C HIS A 454 0.79 -0.74 -22.24
N ARG A 455 1.43 0.32 -22.72
CA ARG A 455 0.71 1.52 -23.18
C ARG A 455 -0.19 1.23 -24.37
N THR A 456 0.29 0.42 -25.30
CA THR A 456 -0.45 0.05 -26.52
C THR A 456 -1.69 -0.77 -26.15
N GLU A 457 -1.52 -1.82 -25.37
CA GLU A 457 -2.61 -2.66 -24.88
C GLU A 457 -3.60 -1.86 -24.03
N TRP A 458 -3.11 -0.98 -23.15
CA TRP A 458 -3.97 -0.10 -22.35
C TRP A 458 -4.87 0.76 -23.23
N ARG A 459 -4.34 1.33 -24.32
CA ARG A 459 -5.16 2.13 -25.24
C ARG A 459 -6.19 1.27 -25.97
N LEU A 460 -5.80 0.10 -26.47
CA LEU A 460 -6.73 -0.83 -27.15
C LEU A 460 -7.89 -1.28 -26.23
N ARG A 461 -7.61 -1.45 -24.94
CA ARG A 461 -8.61 -1.89 -23.95
C ARG A 461 -9.43 -0.75 -23.34
N ASN A 462 -8.91 0.47 -23.28
CA ASN A 462 -9.58 1.58 -22.58
C ASN A 462 -10.11 2.69 -23.48
N VAL A 463 -9.62 2.85 -24.70
CA VAL A 463 -9.99 3.96 -25.59
C VAL A 463 -11.02 3.50 -26.62
N VAL A 464 -12.04 4.32 -26.85
CA VAL A 464 -13.05 4.07 -27.89
C VAL A 464 -12.40 4.15 -29.27
N ARG A 465 -12.62 3.10 -30.08
CA ARG A 465 -12.20 3.09 -31.49
C ARG A 465 -13.09 4.04 -32.30
N PRO A 466 -12.52 5.02 -33.04
CA PRO A 466 -13.32 5.89 -33.90
C PRO A 466 -14.03 5.10 -35.00
N SER A 467 -15.33 5.35 -35.20
CA SER A 467 -16.12 4.80 -36.30
C SER A 467 -15.63 5.33 -37.65
N GLY A 468 -15.55 4.48 -38.68
CA GLY A 468 -15.31 4.91 -40.06
C GLY A 468 -13.86 5.25 -40.44
N ALA A 469 -12.86 4.89 -39.62
CA ALA A 469 -11.46 5.05 -40.00
C ALA A 469 -11.03 3.93 -40.98
N PRO A 470 -10.54 4.25 -42.21
CA PRO A 470 -9.94 3.24 -43.07
C PRO A 470 -8.68 2.67 -42.41
N ALA A 471 -8.43 1.37 -42.62
CA ALA A 471 -7.27 0.67 -42.09
C ALA A 471 -5.98 1.44 -42.41
N GLY A 472 -5.22 1.83 -41.38
CA GLY A 472 -3.89 2.46 -41.55
C GLY A 472 -3.85 3.99 -41.59
N HIS A 473 -4.97 4.72 -41.45
CA HIS A 473 -4.97 6.20 -41.45
C HIS A 473 -5.49 6.85 -40.15
N LEU A 474 -4.86 7.97 -39.76
CA LEU A 474 -5.22 8.75 -38.57
C LEU A 474 -6.39 9.69 -38.87
N VAL A 475 -7.51 9.54 -38.14
CA VAL A 475 -8.61 10.53 -38.13
C VAL A 475 -8.16 11.81 -37.41
N PRO A 476 -8.22 13.02 -37.99
CA PRO A 476 -7.88 14.25 -37.25
C PRO A 476 -8.80 14.44 -36.03
N PRO A 477 -8.33 14.95 -34.89
CA PRO A 477 -9.23 15.34 -33.81
C PRO A 477 -10.14 16.48 -34.28
N GLY A 478 -11.44 16.41 -33.98
CA GLY A 478 -12.36 17.52 -34.17
C GLY A 478 -12.05 18.69 -33.22
N PRO A 479 -12.50 19.92 -33.53
CA PRO A 479 -12.29 21.07 -32.65
C PRO A 479 -13.00 20.83 -31.30
N GLY A 480 -12.29 20.92 -30.18
CA GLY A 480 -12.86 20.86 -28.82
C GLY A 480 -12.80 19.51 -28.09
N ALA A 481 -12.17 18.47 -28.65
CA ALA A 481 -12.03 17.17 -27.98
C ALA A 481 -10.71 17.06 -27.18
N ASP A 482 -10.63 17.73 -26.02
CA ASP A 482 -9.46 17.66 -25.12
C ASP A 482 -9.32 16.29 -24.42
N THR A 483 -10.32 15.42 -24.51
CA THR A 483 -10.33 14.11 -23.87
C THR A 483 -10.50 12.98 -24.89
N VAL A 484 -9.64 11.97 -24.77
CA VAL A 484 -9.77 10.73 -25.52
C VAL A 484 -10.93 9.94 -24.90
N PRO A 485 -12.02 9.65 -25.63
CA PRO A 485 -13.19 8.97 -25.06
C PRO A 485 -12.79 7.58 -24.59
N LEU A 486 -13.13 7.29 -23.33
CA LEU A 486 -12.87 6.00 -22.72
C LEU A 486 -14.06 5.06 -22.90
N ARG A 487 -13.75 3.78 -23.07
CA ARG A 487 -14.75 2.71 -23.18
C ARG A 487 -15.55 2.57 -21.89
N PRO A 488 -16.87 2.37 -21.96
CA PRO A 488 -17.67 2.04 -20.78
C PRO A 488 -17.49 0.58 -20.34
N ASP A 489 -17.20 -0.33 -21.28
CA ASP A 489 -17.12 -1.79 -21.14
C ASP A 489 -15.71 -2.31 -20.79
N ARG A 490 -14.95 -1.55 -20.00
CA ARG A 490 -13.55 -1.89 -19.67
C ARG A 490 -13.49 -3.11 -18.75
N THR A 491 -12.65 -4.08 -19.11
CA THR A 491 -12.35 -5.24 -18.27
C THR A 491 -10.92 -5.16 -17.74
N PRO A 492 -10.67 -5.50 -16.47
CA PRO A 492 -9.31 -5.66 -15.97
C PRO A 492 -8.56 -6.74 -16.75
N TRP A 493 -7.27 -6.54 -17.00
CA TRP A 493 -6.40 -7.57 -17.56
C TRP A 493 -5.07 -7.61 -16.78
N PRO A 494 -4.46 -8.80 -16.63
CA PRO A 494 -3.16 -8.92 -16.00
C PRO A 494 -2.05 -8.47 -16.96
N ASP A 495 -1.20 -7.54 -16.56
CA ASP A 495 0.05 -7.27 -17.29
C ASP A 495 1.11 -8.30 -16.91
N ARG A 496 1.29 -9.30 -17.78
CA ARG A 496 2.32 -10.33 -17.62
C ARG A 496 3.67 -9.91 -18.21
N ARG A 497 3.68 -8.96 -19.15
CA ARG A 497 4.87 -8.58 -19.92
C ARG A 497 5.88 -7.81 -19.07
N THR A 498 5.40 -6.99 -18.12
CA THR A 498 6.29 -6.25 -17.20
C THR A 498 7.30 -7.15 -16.50
N HIS A 499 6.89 -8.32 -16.02
CA HIS A 499 7.79 -9.26 -15.34
C HIS A 499 8.46 -10.23 -16.31
N ALA A 500 7.74 -10.75 -17.31
CA ALA A 500 8.31 -11.70 -18.27
C ALA A 500 9.50 -11.13 -19.06
N PHE A 501 9.54 -9.80 -19.29
CA PHE A 501 10.61 -9.15 -20.05
C PHE A 501 11.85 -8.80 -19.20
N ALA A 502 11.80 -9.04 -17.88
CA ALA A 502 12.90 -8.74 -16.98
C ALA A 502 14.16 -9.54 -17.33
N VAL A 503 13.96 -10.85 -17.57
CA VAL A 503 15.00 -11.78 -17.99
C VAL A 503 14.93 -11.95 -19.50
N ARG A 504 16.08 -11.94 -20.17
CA ARG A 504 16.14 -12.22 -21.61
C ARG A 504 15.96 -13.72 -21.84
N PRO A 505 14.99 -14.16 -22.66
CA PRO A 505 14.84 -15.57 -23.01
C PRO A 505 16.07 -16.09 -23.76
N ALA A 506 16.57 -17.27 -23.36
CA ALA A 506 17.68 -17.94 -24.05
C ALA A 506 17.20 -18.75 -25.27
N ASP A 507 16.02 -19.35 -25.17
CA ASP A 507 15.36 -20.15 -26.22
C ASP A 507 13.91 -19.64 -26.39
N PRO A 508 13.69 -18.54 -27.13
CA PRO A 508 12.36 -17.95 -27.29
C PRO A 508 11.44 -18.83 -28.15
N ARG A 509 10.22 -19.09 -27.66
CA ARG A 509 9.22 -19.94 -28.32
C ARG A 509 7.90 -19.23 -28.62
N THR A 510 7.58 -18.22 -27.82
CA THR A 510 6.38 -17.40 -27.98
C THR A 510 6.70 -16.07 -28.65
N PRO A 511 5.71 -15.39 -29.28
CA PRO A 511 5.92 -14.07 -29.86
C PRO A 511 6.44 -13.04 -28.84
N ASP A 512 5.98 -13.11 -27.58
CA ASP A 512 6.48 -12.28 -26.49
C ASP A 512 7.94 -12.58 -26.13
N GLU A 513 8.33 -13.86 -26.10
CA GLU A 513 9.72 -14.24 -25.83
C GLU A 513 10.66 -13.82 -26.96
N HIS A 514 10.26 -13.96 -28.23
CA HIS A 514 11.04 -13.44 -29.36
C HIS A 514 11.23 -11.93 -29.24
N LEU A 515 10.17 -11.20 -28.90
CA LEU A 515 10.23 -9.75 -28.73
C LEU A 515 11.10 -9.34 -27.54
N ALA A 516 11.04 -10.07 -26.43
CA ALA A 516 11.92 -9.90 -25.27
C ALA A 516 13.38 -10.27 -25.57
N ALA A 517 13.62 -11.26 -26.44
CA ALA A 517 14.95 -11.66 -26.89
C ALA A 517 15.60 -10.66 -27.87
N GLY A 518 14.82 -9.72 -28.39
CA GLY A 518 15.25 -8.69 -29.34
C GLY A 518 15.05 -9.08 -30.82
N ASP A 519 14.15 -10.02 -31.09
CA ASP A 519 13.79 -10.47 -32.44
C ASP A 519 12.35 -10.04 -32.79
N PRO A 520 12.14 -8.78 -33.22
CA PRO A 520 10.82 -8.29 -33.59
C PRO A 520 10.27 -8.92 -34.87
N ALA A 521 11.11 -9.52 -35.73
CA ALA A 521 10.66 -10.15 -36.97
C ALA A 521 9.94 -11.48 -36.68
N ALA A 522 10.55 -12.36 -35.89
CA ALA A 522 9.91 -13.60 -35.45
C ALA A 522 8.67 -13.32 -34.60
N ALA A 523 8.75 -12.33 -33.70
CA ALA A 523 7.60 -11.90 -32.91
C ALA A 523 6.42 -11.43 -33.80
N LEU A 524 6.70 -10.60 -34.82
CA LEU A 524 5.68 -10.09 -35.73
C LEU A 524 4.94 -11.21 -36.45
N ALA A 525 5.67 -12.22 -36.94
CA ALA A 525 5.09 -13.39 -37.61
C ALA A 525 4.16 -14.17 -36.67
N GLY A 526 4.64 -14.51 -35.47
CA GLY A 526 3.84 -15.26 -34.51
C GLY A 526 2.61 -14.49 -34.00
N TYR A 527 2.70 -13.15 -33.85
CA TYR A 527 1.50 -12.34 -33.55
C TYR A 527 0.51 -12.30 -34.72
N ALA A 528 0.98 -12.27 -35.96
CA ALA A 528 0.11 -12.31 -37.13
C ALA A 528 -0.66 -13.64 -37.21
N GLU A 529 -0.01 -14.77 -36.94
CA GLU A 529 -0.66 -16.08 -36.86
C GLU A 529 -1.71 -16.13 -35.72
N GLY A 530 -1.38 -15.57 -34.55
CA GLY A 530 -2.33 -15.47 -33.45
C GLY A 530 -3.56 -14.62 -33.80
N LEU A 531 -3.35 -13.46 -34.44
CA LEU A 531 -4.43 -12.57 -34.88
C LEU A 531 -5.28 -13.17 -36.00
N ALA A 532 -4.74 -14.07 -36.82
CA ALA A 532 -5.54 -14.82 -37.79
C ALA A 532 -6.57 -15.73 -37.10
N ARG A 533 -6.25 -16.25 -35.91
CA ARG A 533 -7.17 -17.08 -35.09
C ARG A 533 -8.08 -16.23 -34.22
N GLU A 534 -7.55 -15.14 -33.64
CA GLU A 534 -8.26 -14.26 -32.70
C GLU A 534 -8.09 -12.77 -33.09
N PRO A 535 -8.76 -12.28 -34.15
CA PRO A 535 -8.53 -10.93 -34.69
C PRO A 535 -8.86 -9.78 -33.72
N GLY A 536 -9.68 -10.07 -32.69
CA GLY A 536 -10.14 -9.10 -31.71
C GLY A 536 -9.28 -9.01 -30.44
N GLU A 537 -8.29 -9.90 -30.25
CA GLU A 537 -7.56 -9.98 -28.97
C GLU A 537 -6.58 -8.81 -28.80
N PRO A 538 -6.81 -7.87 -27.85
CA PRO A 538 -5.99 -6.68 -27.70
C PRO A 538 -4.54 -7.00 -27.35
N HIS A 539 -4.29 -8.11 -26.65
CA HIS A 539 -2.94 -8.52 -26.27
C HIS A 539 -2.05 -8.84 -27.49
N LEU A 540 -2.61 -9.56 -28.47
CA LEU A 540 -1.93 -9.94 -29.71
C LEU A 540 -1.75 -8.72 -30.63
N LEU A 541 -2.78 -7.88 -30.75
CA LEU A 541 -2.71 -6.66 -31.56
C LEU A 541 -1.67 -5.68 -31.01
N ALA A 542 -1.57 -5.53 -29.68
CA ALA A 542 -0.54 -4.72 -29.05
C ALA A 542 0.87 -5.25 -29.37
N GLY A 543 1.07 -6.57 -29.28
CA GLY A 543 2.31 -7.25 -29.64
C GLY A 543 2.71 -6.97 -31.08
N TRP A 544 1.78 -7.17 -32.02
CA TRP A 544 1.99 -6.92 -33.45
C TRP A 544 2.35 -5.45 -33.74
N ILE A 545 1.63 -4.50 -33.15
CA ILE A 545 1.89 -3.05 -33.34
C ILE A 545 3.30 -2.70 -32.87
N VAL A 546 3.70 -3.18 -31.68
CA VAL A 546 5.02 -2.88 -31.13
C VAL A 546 6.13 -3.56 -31.92
N ALA A 547 5.96 -4.83 -32.32
CA ALA A 547 6.92 -5.54 -33.16
C ALA A 547 7.12 -4.83 -34.52
N ARG A 548 6.02 -4.39 -35.16
CA ARG A 548 6.08 -3.62 -36.40
C ARG A 548 6.78 -2.27 -36.23
N ALA A 549 6.48 -1.56 -35.16
CA ALA A 549 7.14 -0.28 -34.86
C ALA A 549 8.62 -0.44 -34.50
N ALA A 550 9.04 -1.61 -34.00
CA ALA A 550 10.44 -1.93 -33.75
C ALA A 550 11.22 -2.18 -35.07
N LEU A 551 10.58 -2.79 -36.07
CA LEU A 551 11.17 -2.99 -37.42
C LEU A 551 11.21 -1.70 -38.25
N ASP A 552 10.23 -0.81 -38.07
CA ASP A 552 10.17 0.51 -38.71
C ASP A 552 10.08 1.64 -37.65
N PRO A 553 11.22 2.06 -37.05
CA PRO A 553 11.25 3.07 -36.00
C PRO A 553 11.00 4.51 -36.52
N GLY A 554 10.69 4.66 -37.80
CA GLY A 554 10.40 5.92 -38.47
C GLY A 554 9.10 6.60 -37.99
N PRO A 555 8.69 7.70 -38.66
CA PRO A 555 7.45 8.40 -38.35
C PRO A 555 6.21 7.50 -38.39
N ALA A 556 6.19 6.48 -39.25
CA ALA A 556 5.07 5.54 -39.38
C ALA A 556 4.92 4.67 -38.11
N GLY A 557 5.98 4.00 -37.66
CA GLY A 557 5.97 3.24 -36.40
C GLY A 557 5.58 4.08 -35.18
N ARG A 558 6.09 5.31 -35.10
CA ARG A 558 5.70 6.26 -34.02
C ARG A 558 4.21 6.60 -34.03
N ARG A 559 3.60 6.74 -35.22
CA ARG A 559 2.16 6.99 -35.36
C ARG A 559 1.34 5.78 -34.90
N LEU A 560 1.77 4.56 -35.22
CA LEU A 560 1.11 3.33 -34.75
C LEU A 560 1.06 3.27 -33.22
N LEU A 561 2.20 3.54 -32.55
CA LEU A 561 2.27 3.55 -31.08
C LEU A 561 1.50 4.71 -30.44
N ALA A 562 1.34 5.85 -31.13
CA ALA A 562 0.66 7.02 -30.59
C ALA A 562 -0.87 6.87 -30.57
N ARG A 563 -1.44 6.13 -31.52
CA ARG A 563 -2.89 5.92 -31.69
C ARG A 563 -3.22 4.48 -32.11
N PRO A 564 -2.82 3.46 -31.32
CA PRO A 564 -3.02 2.05 -31.66
C PRO A 564 -4.49 1.66 -31.79
N GLU A 565 -5.40 2.35 -31.09
CA GLU A 565 -6.85 2.17 -31.20
C GLU A 565 -7.41 2.42 -32.62
N ARG A 566 -6.61 3.00 -33.52
CA ARG A 566 -6.97 3.25 -34.92
C ARG A 566 -6.41 2.22 -35.89
N VAL A 567 -5.60 1.28 -35.41
CA VAL A 567 -5.01 0.23 -36.23
C VAL A 567 -6.05 -0.87 -36.43
N ALA A 568 -6.26 -1.27 -37.69
CA ALA A 568 -7.07 -2.44 -37.99
C ALA A 568 -6.22 -3.72 -37.82
N PRO A 569 -6.81 -4.82 -37.33
CA PRO A 569 -6.13 -6.11 -37.34
C PRO A 569 -5.67 -6.44 -38.78
N PRO A 570 -4.51 -7.11 -38.96
CA PRO A 570 -4.14 -7.64 -40.27
C PRO A 570 -5.23 -8.59 -40.77
N ALA A 571 -5.55 -8.54 -42.07
CA ALA A 571 -6.52 -9.45 -42.67
C ALA A 571 -6.01 -10.89 -42.53
N ALA A 572 -6.91 -11.82 -42.19
CA ALA A 572 -6.62 -13.25 -42.33
C ALA A 572 -6.40 -13.52 -43.82
N GLY A 573 -5.16 -13.84 -44.18
CA GLY A 573 -4.77 -14.20 -45.54
C GLY A 573 -5.23 -15.60 -45.91
#